data_AF-A0AAD6MQR9-F1
#
_entry.id   AF-A0AAD6MQR9-F1
#
_cell.length_a   1.000
_cell.length_b   1.000
_cell.length_c   1.000
_cell.angle_alpha   90.00
_cell.angle_beta   90.00
_cell.angle_gamma   90.00
#
_symmetry.space_group_name_H-M   'P 1'
#
loop_
_entity.id
_entity.type
_entity.pdbx_description
1 polymer ?
#
loop_
_entity_poly.entity_id
_entity_poly.type
_entity_poly.pdbx_seq_one_letter_code
_entity_poly.pdbx_strand_id
1 'polypeptide(L)'
;MITSIFCTKCGSILYFLVLLLLVCLTSSAGFPCYPIANVSTSWNINHPFDFINFDDGSRVRVILLSGNSGPQFACGFFCKGNCDSYLFAIFFFEIDNSLIQSSDSRQVVWSANRNRPVASNATLQLKMDGGLFLQDADGSIVWSPHTRVAGLNLTDGDNLVVFNDNGATVWQSFDHPTDCLLPSQKFTVGQKLTASVSPTNWSESSLSLSVTDRRLIASAGSNPLQVYFEFAAEQLEFTFLNGSIHFLSRASVDSNHQKIHVPASSSVQCMRFGFDGHLRIYEWRKVGRSCRYIHRDVSV
;
A
#
# COMPACT_ATOMS: atom_id res chain seq x y z
N MET A 1 -14.83 6.86 -72.64
CA MET A 1 -14.30 5.53 -72.27
C MET A 1 -12.99 5.76 -71.52
N ILE A 2 -13.06 5.98 -70.21
CA ILE A 2 -11.88 6.05 -69.32
C ILE A 2 -12.29 5.27 -68.06
N THR A 3 -11.64 4.12 -67.88
CA THR A 3 -11.85 3.15 -66.82
C THR A 3 -10.98 3.52 -65.61
N SER A 4 -11.58 3.65 -64.44
CA SER A 4 -10.87 3.85 -63.17
C SER A 4 -10.30 2.54 -62.64
N ILE A 5 -9.00 2.50 -62.35
CA ILE A 5 -8.35 1.43 -61.59
C ILE A 5 -8.40 1.82 -60.11
N PHE A 6 -9.17 1.07 -59.31
CA PHE A 6 -9.17 1.17 -57.85
C PHE A 6 -7.91 0.48 -57.28
N CYS A 7 -7.14 1.21 -56.46
CA CYS A 7 -6.00 0.69 -55.72
C CYS A 7 -6.48 0.00 -54.44
N THR A 8 -6.46 -1.34 -54.43
CA THR A 8 -6.97 -2.20 -53.35
C THR A 8 -5.97 -2.46 -52.21
N LYS A 9 -4.91 -1.65 -52.04
CA LYS A 9 -3.86 -1.92 -51.04
C LYS A 9 -3.84 -1.04 -49.78
N CYS A 10 -4.85 -0.20 -49.54
CA CYS A 10 -4.91 0.61 -48.31
C CYS A 10 -5.70 -0.03 -47.15
N GLY A 11 -6.52 -1.06 -47.41
CA GLY A 11 -7.35 -1.69 -46.38
C GLY A 11 -6.62 -2.70 -45.48
N SER A 12 -5.56 -3.35 -45.97
CA SER A 12 -4.89 -4.44 -45.24
C SER A 12 -3.95 -3.97 -44.13
N ILE A 13 -3.38 -2.77 -44.23
CA ILE A 13 -2.49 -2.22 -43.19
C ILE A 13 -3.31 -1.73 -41.98
N LEU A 14 -4.49 -1.13 -42.24
CA LEU A 14 -5.41 -0.73 -41.17
C LEU A 14 -6.00 -1.95 -40.45
N TYR A 15 -6.31 -3.03 -41.19
CA TYR A 15 -6.79 -4.27 -40.60
C TYR A 15 -5.71 -4.96 -39.75
N PHE A 16 -4.43 -4.94 -40.18
CA PHE A 16 -3.32 -5.48 -39.39
C PHE A 16 -3.02 -4.65 -38.13
N LEU A 17 -3.12 -3.31 -38.19
CA LEU A 17 -2.99 -2.44 -37.02
C LEU A 17 -4.15 -2.60 -36.03
N VAL A 18 -5.38 -2.77 -36.54
CA VAL A 18 -6.57 -3.06 -35.71
C VAL A 18 -6.49 -4.47 -35.11
N LEU A 19 -5.96 -5.47 -35.83
CA LEU A 19 -5.69 -6.80 -35.28
C LEU A 19 -4.52 -6.81 -34.30
N LEU A 20 -3.47 -5.99 -34.46
CA LEU A 20 -2.42 -5.83 -33.45
C LEU A 20 -2.92 -5.14 -32.18
N LEU A 21 -3.85 -4.18 -32.32
CA LEU A 21 -4.58 -3.58 -31.19
C LEU A 21 -5.59 -4.55 -30.55
N LEU A 22 -6.20 -5.47 -31.31
CA LEU A 22 -7.11 -6.50 -30.78
C LEU A 22 -6.38 -7.72 -30.18
N VAL A 23 -5.21 -8.11 -30.70
CA VAL A 23 -4.42 -9.23 -30.17
C VAL A 23 -3.81 -8.88 -28.81
N CYS A 24 -3.58 -7.60 -28.54
CA CYS A 24 -3.22 -7.12 -27.20
C CYS A 24 -4.35 -7.29 -26.17
N LEU A 25 -5.60 -7.50 -26.62
CA LEU A 25 -6.76 -7.79 -25.75
C LEU A 25 -7.02 -9.30 -25.58
N THR A 26 -6.22 -10.19 -26.17
CA THR A 26 -6.48 -11.64 -26.10
C THR A 26 -5.26 -12.51 -25.79
N SER A 27 -4.32 -12.04 -24.97
CA SER A 27 -3.25 -12.89 -24.44
C SER A 27 -3.23 -12.89 -22.91
N SER A 28 -3.74 -13.99 -22.34
CA SER A 28 -3.89 -14.34 -20.92
C SER A 28 -4.92 -13.50 -20.14
N ALA A 29 -5.90 -14.21 -19.57
CA ALA A 29 -6.82 -13.70 -18.56
C ALA A 29 -6.06 -13.44 -17.25
N GLY A 30 -5.23 -12.39 -17.24
CA GLY A 30 -4.61 -11.82 -16.06
C GLY A 30 -5.14 -10.40 -15.84
N PHE A 31 -5.30 -9.98 -14.58
CA PHE A 31 -5.59 -8.58 -14.29
C PHE A 31 -4.43 -7.73 -14.84
N PRO A 32 -4.70 -6.69 -15.65
CA PRO A 32 -3.64 -5.83 -16.15
C PRO A 32 -2.94 -5.13 -14.98
N CYS A 33 -1.59 -5.13 -14.96
CA CYS A 33 -0.85 -4.28 -14.03
C CYS A 33 -1.04 -2.82 -14.43
N TYR A 34 -1.45 -1.98 -13.49
CA TYR A 34 -1.47 -0.53 -13.64
C TYR A 34 -0.77 0.07 -12.41
N PRO A 35 0.56 -0.04 -12.31
CA PRO A 35 1.29 0.46 -11.15
C PRO A 35 1.29 2.00 -11.11
N ILE A 36 1.05 2.66 -12.25
CA ILE A 36 1.19 4.10 -12.44
C ILE A 36 -0.15 4.74 -12.82
N ALA A 37 -0.43 5.91 -12.25
CA ALA A 37 -1.46 6.82 -12.72
C ALA A 37 -0.92 8.23 -12.96
N ASN A 38 -1.36 8.87 -14.03
CA ASN A 38 -0.91 10.19 -14.48
C ASN A 38 -1.99 11.26 -14.29
N VAL A 39 -1.64 12.53 -14.50
CA VAL A 39 -2.58 13.65 -14.42
C VAL A 39 -3.87 13.46 -15.21
N SER A 40 -4.93 14.12 -14.73
CA SER A 40 -6.30 14.05 -15.27
C SER A 40 -7.01 12.72 -15.03
N THR A 41 -6.72 12.07 -13.90
CA THR A 41 -7.40 10.85 -13.45
C THR A 41 -8.24 11.11 -12.20
N SER A 42 -9.36 10.41 -12.09
CA SER A 42 -10.30 10.56 -10.98
C SER A 42 -10.93 9.23 -10.63
N TRP A 43 -10.91 8.87 -9.35
CA TRP A 43 -11.46 7.64 -8.82
C TRP A 43 -12.52 7.95 -7.76
N ASN A 44 -13.78 7.91 -8.17
CA ASN A 44 -14.93 8.06 -7.27
C ASN A 44 -15.34 6.70 -6.67
N ILE A 45 -15.49 6.61 -5.36
CA ILE A 45 -15.89 5.37 -4.68
C ILE A 45 -17.10 4.74 -5.36
N ASN A 46 -18.18 5.46 -5.64
CA ASN A 46 -19.43 4.88 -6.15
C ASN A 46 -19.41 4.50 -7.64
N HIS A 47 -18.26 4.44 -8.30
CA HIS A 47 -18.19 3.92 -9.66
C HIS A 47 -18.70 2.47 -9.70
N PRO A 48 -19.76 2.18 -10.48
CA PRO A 48 -20.34 0.85 -10.50
C PRO A 48 -19.35 -0.15 -11.12
N PHE A 49 -19.34 -1.39 -10.60
CA PHE A 49 -18.57 -2.54 -11.10
C PHE A 49 -17.04 -2.54 -10.87
N ASP A 50 -16.47 -1.54 -10.19
CA ASP A 50 -15.03 -1.50 -9.87
C ASP A 50 -14.66 -2.10 -8.51
N PHE A 51 -15.64 -2.65 -7.78
CA PHE A 51 -15.43 -3.20 -6.45
C PHE A 51 -15.27 -4.71 -6.44
N ILE A 52 -14.35 -5.13 -5.58
CA ILE A 52 -14.18 -6.50 -5.21
C ILE A 52 -14.70 -6.65 -3.77
N ASN A 53 -15.66 -7.56 -3.59
CA ASN A 53 -16.20 -7.92 -2.28
C ASN A 53 -15.57 -9.21 -1.81
N PHE A 54 -15.45 -9.33 -0.50
CA PHE A 54 -14.76 -10.43 0.13
C PHE A 54 -15.56 -11.01 1.29
N ASP A 55 -15.34 -12.30 1.57
CA ASP A 55 -16.11 -13.05 2.56
C ASP A 55 -15.90 -12.55 4.01
N ASP A 56 -14.79 -11.85 4.27
CA ASP A 56 -14.50 -11.20 5.56
C ASP A 56 -15.32 -9.91 5.78
N GLY A 57 -16.20 -9.57 4.85
CA GLY A 57 -16.98 -8.34 4.84
C GLY A 57 -16.16 -7.11 4.42
N SER A 58 -14.94 -7.30 3.92
CA SER A 58 -14.19 -6.21 3.29
C SER A 58 -14.61 -6.00 1.84
N ARG A 59 -14.52 -4.75 1.40
CA ARG A 59 -14.72 -4.38 0.00
C ARG A 59 -13.63 -3.40 -0.39
N VAL A 60 -13.06 -3.63 -1.57
CA VAL A 60 -11.96 -2.81 -2.09
C VAL A 60 -12.23 -2.36 -3.51
N ARG A 61 -11.73 -1.17 -3.83
CA ARG A 61 -11.54 -0.71 -5.20
C ARG A 61 -10.07 -0.52 -5.43
N VAL A 62 -9.49 -1.32 -6.31
CA VAL A 62 -8.07 -1.23 -6.66
C VAL A 62 -7.85 -0.05 -7.62
N ILE A 63 -6.87 0.80 -7.33
CA ILE A 63 -6.46 1.95 -8.13
C ILE A 63 -5.06 1.75 -8.73
N LEU A 64 -4.14 1.15 -7.97
CA LEU A 64 -2.80 0.77 -8.44
C LEU A 64 -2.48 -0.67 -8.01
N LEU A 65 -1.74 -1.38 -8.84
CA LEU A 65 -1.38 -2.78 -8.64
C LEU A 65 0.06 -3.03 -9.08
N SER A 66 0.90 -3.58 -8.19
CA SER A 66 2.35 -3.75 -8.44
C SER A 66 2.69 -4.96 -9.30
N GLY A 67 1.82 -5.98 -9.35
CA GLY A 67 2.05 -7.25 -10.06
C GLY A 67 0.81 -7.83 -10.75
N ASN A 68 1.03 -8.86 -11.59
CA ASN A 68 -0.01 -9.47 -12.44
C ASN A 68 -0.49 -10.84 -11.95
N SER A 69 0.12 -11.40 -10.90
CA SER A 69 -0.24 -12.72 -10.38
C SER A 69 0.17 -12.88 -8.92
N GLY A 70 -0.54 -13.76 -8.21
CA GLY A 70 -0.17 -14.17 -6.86
C GLY A 70 -0.44 -13.12 -5.77
N PRO A 71 0.07 -13.37 -4.55
CA PRO A 71 -0.06 -12.46 -3.43
C PRO A 71 0.87 -11.25 -3.59
N GLN A 72 0.32 -10.07 -3.40
CA GLN A 72 0.98 -8.78 -3.60
C GLN A 72 0.26 -7.70 -2.78
N PHE A 73 0.60 -6.44 -3.03
CA PHE A 73 -0.14 -5.30 -2.51
C PHE A 73 -0.86 -4.54 -3.61
N ALA A 74 -1.98 -3.96 -3.23
CA ALA A 74 -2.76 -3.06 -4.05
C ALA A 74 -2.93 -1.73 -3.30
N CYS A 75 -3.04 -0.64 -4.05
CA CYS A 75 -3.42 0.66 -3.51
C CYS A 75 -4.80 1.05 -4.03
N GLY A 76 -5.65 1.58 -3.16
CA GLY A 76 -6.98 2.04 -3.54
C GLY A 76 -7.89 2.30 -2.35
N PHE A 77 -9.21 2.18 -2.57
CA PHE A 77 -10.18 2.34 -1.50
C PHE A 77 -10.45 1.02 -0.79
N PHE A 78 -10.52 1.08 0.54
CA PHE A 78 -10.75 -0.07 1.41
C PHE A 78 -11.84 0.23 2.43
N CYS A 79 -12.80 -0.67 2.62
CA CYS A 79 -13.75 -0.65 3.73
C CYS A 79 -13.94 -2.05 4.32
N LYS A 80 -14.43 -2.12 5.57
CA LYS A 80 -14.79 -3.36 6.26
C LYS A 80 -16.14 -3.22 6.96
N GLY A 81 -16.95 -4.27 6.93
CA GLY A 81 -18.28 -4.29 7.55
C GLY A 81 -19.32 -3.67 6.62
N ASN A 82 -20.07 -2.69 7.11
CA ASN A 82 -21.17 -2.08 6.36
C ASN A 82 -20.71 -1.17 5.20
N CYS A 83 -19.42 -0.80 5.18
CA CYS A 83 -18.85 0.09 4.17
C CYS A 83 -19.51 1.49 4.13
N ASP A 84 -19.83 2.02 5.30
CA ASP A 84 -20.25 3.42 5.48
C ASP A 84 -19.06 4.40 5.42
N SER A 85 -17.84 3.88 5.58
CA SER A 85 -16.60 4.65 5.54
C SER A 85 -15.46 3.88 4.88
N TYR A 86 -14.54 4.63 4.27
CA TYR A 86 -13.45 4.11 3.44
C TYR A 86 -12.11 4.75 3.78
N LEU A 87 -11.06 3.94 3.66
CA LEU A 87 -9.67 4.38 3.67
C LEU A 87 -9.14 4.43 2.24
N PHE A 88 -8.34 5.44 1.92
CA PHE A 88 -7.36 5.35 0.84
C PHE A 88 -6.10 4.69 1.40
N ALA A 89 -5.80 3.49 0.91
CA ALA A 89 -4.93 2.54 1.60
C ALA A 89 -4.07 1.71 0.65
N ILE A 90 -2.99 1.15 1.20
CA ILE A 90 -2.27 0.00 0.65
C ILE A 90 -2.72 -1.22 1.47
N PHE A 91 -3.12 -2.28 0.79
CA PHE A 91 -3.63 -3.50 1.41
C PHE A 91 -3.14 -4.75 0.67
N PHE A 92 -3.04 -5.86 1.40
CA PHE A 92 -2.74 -7.15 0.77
C PHE A 92 -3.83 -7.53 -0.24
N PHE A 93 -3.39 -8.04 -1.38
CA PHE A 93 -4.24 -8.45 -2.48
C PHE A 93 -3.66 -9.69 -3.15
N GLU A 94 -4.49 -10.69 -3.45
CA GLU A 94 -4.07 -11.87 -4.20
C GLU A 94 -4.81 -11.92 -5.52
N ILE A 95 -4.05 -11.90 -6.62
CA ILE A 95 -4.59 -12.23 -7.94
C ILE A 95 -4.57 -13.75 -8.07
N ASP A 96 -5.76 -14.37 -7.97
CA ASP A 96 -5.99 -15.77 -8.33
C ASP A 96 -6.97 -15.82 -9.51
N ASN A 97 -6.78 -16.79 -10.41
CA ASN A 97 -7.68 -17.06 -11.54
C ASN A 97 -8.99 -17.73 -11.08
N SER A 98 -9.13 -18.04 -9.79
CA SER A 98 -10.34 -18.62 -9.22
C SER A 98 -11.39 -17.55 -8.86
N LEU A 99 -12.65 -17.85 -9.17
CA LEU A 99 -13.82 -17.00 -8.84
C LEU A 99 -14.11 -16.87 -7.33
N ILE A 100 -13.23 -17.43 -6.48
CA ILE A 100 -13.41 -17.49 -5.02
C ILE A 100 -12.24 -16.76 -4.39
N GLN A 101 -12.45 -15.48 -4.08
CA GLN A 101 -11.44 -14.68 -3.40
C GLN A 101 -11.47 -15.00 -1.91
N SER A 102 -10.42 -15.69 -1.45
CA SER A 102 -10.39 -16.43 -0.18
C SER A 102 -10.79 -15.64 1.06
N SER A 103 -11.19 -16.44 2.05
CA SER A 103 -11.91 -16.17 3.30
C SER A 103 -11.19 -15.37 4.40
N ASP A 104 -10.09 -14.68 4.08
CA ASP A 104 -9.23 -14.10 5.12
C ASP A 104 -9.14 -12.57 5.07
N SER A 105 -8.94 -11.98 6.25
CA SER A 105 -9.08 -10.54 6.46
C SER A 105 -8.06 -9.77 5.62
N ARG A 106 -8.43 -9.02 4.59
CA ARG A 106 -7.43 -8.15 3.93
C ARG A 106 -6.88 -7.17 4.96
N GLN A 107 -5.56 -7.14 5.12
CA GLN A 107 -4.94 -6.19 6.04
C GLN A 107 -4.49 -4.96 5.28
N VAL A 108 -4.92 -3.82 5.79
CA VAL A 108 -4.40 -2.50 5.44
C VAL A 108 -3.04 -2.34 6.09
N VAL A 109 -1.98 -2.15 5.30
CA VAL A 109 -0.60 -1.94 5.78
C VAL A 109 -0.19 -0.47 5.76
N TRP A 110 -0.96 0.38 5.07
CA TRP A 110 -0.78 1.81 5.10
C TRP A 110 -2.10 2.49 4.74
N SER A 111 -2.38 3.67 5.30
CA SER A 111 -3.50 4.50 4.84
C SER A 111 -3.28 5.97 5.07
N ALA A 112 -3.81 6.78 4.16
CA ALA A 112 -3.67 8.23 4.16
C ALA A 112 -4.56 8.91 5.22
N ASN A 113 -5.70 8.30 5.54
CA ASN A 113 -6.81 8.94 6.22
C ASN A 113 -7.40 8.10 7.37
N ARG A 114 -6.58 7.29 8.07
CA ARG A 114 -7.04 6.41 9.17
C ARG A 114 -7.78 7.12 10.32
N ASN A 115 -7.46 8.39 10.56
CA ASN A 115 -8.12 9.22 11.59
C ASN A 115 -9.36 9.96 11.06
N ARG A 116 -9.54 10.01 9.74
CA ARG A 116 -10.69 10.64 9.08
C ARG A 116 -11.10 9.83 7.84
N PRO A 117 -11.68 8.62 8.04
CA PRO A 117 -12.23 7.83 6.93
C PRO A 117 -13.25 8.65 6.14
N VAL A 118 -13.28 8.49 4.83
CA VAL A 118 -14.20 9.21 3.93
C VAL A 118 -15.50 8.43 3.74
N ALA A 119 -16.60 9.12 3.46
CA ALA A 119 -17.88 8.49 3.17
C ALA A 119 -17.92 7.86 1.77
N SER A 120 -19.01 7.15 1.46
CA SER A 120 -19.34 6.79 0.08
C SER A 120 -19.45 8.05 -0.80
N ASN A 121 -19.22 7.95 -2.11
CA ASN A 121 -19.03 9.08 -3.06
C ASN A 121 -17.73 9.90 -2.93
N ALA A 122 -16.86 9.64 -1.96
CA ALA A 122 -15.55 10.31 -1.92
C ALA A 122 -14.73 10.01 -3.19
N THR A 123 -13.81 10.92 -3.52
CA THR A 123 -13.04 10.87 -4.76
C THR A 123 -11.56 11.11 -4.50
N LEU A 124 -10.70 10.26 -5.05
CA LEU A 124 -9.29 10.57 -5.24
C LEU A 124 -9.15 11.22 -6.62
N GLN A 125 -8.63 12.44 -6.68
CA GLN A 125 -8.52 13.19 -7.92
C GLN A 125 -7.10 13.69 -8.12
N LEU A 126 -6.51 13.33 -9.25
CA LEU A 126 -5.27 13.90 -9.74
C LEU A 126 -5.58 14.81 -10.93
N LYS A 127 -5.55 16.12 -10.69
CA LYS A 127 -5.96 17.14 -11.66
C LYS A 127 -4.86 17.42 -12.69
N MET A 128 -5.27 18.04 -13.81
CA MET A 128 -4.36 18.45 -14.90
C MET A 128 -3.31 19.48 -14.46
N ASP A 129 -3.65 20.32 -13.46
CA ASP A 129 -2.73 21.28 -12.86
C ASP A 129 -1.74 20.65 -11.87
N GLY A 130 -1.83 19.33 -11.66
CA GLY A 130 -0.98 18.55 -10.76
C GLY A 130 -1.43 18.58 -9.29
N GLY A 131 -2.64 19.04 -9.00
CA GLY A 131 -3.23 18.89 -7.67
C GLY A 131 -3.72 17.46 -7.41
N LEU A 132 -3.19 16.81 -6.37
CA LEU A 132 -3.65 15.51 -5.88
C LEU A 132 -4.45 15.68 -4.58
N PHE A 133 -5.71 15.24 -4.58
CA PHE A 133 -6.60 15.38 -3.44
C PHE A 133 -7.44 14.12 -3.21
N LEU A 134 -7.51 13.68 -1.97
CA LEU A 134 -8.61 12.85 -1.48
C LEU A 134 -9.69 13.78 -0.93
N GLN A 135 -10.84 13.81 -1.60
CA GLN A 135 -11.98 14.64 -1.24
C GLN A 135 -13.14 13.77 -0.75
N ASP A 136 -13.74 14.14 0.38
CA ASP A 136 -14.94 13.48 0.89
C ASP A 136 -16.18 13.87 0.07
N ALA A 137 -17.32 13.22 0.32
CA ALA A 137 -18.57 13.42 -0.41
C ALA A 137 -19.10 14.86 -0.33
N ASP A 138 -18.77 15.60 0.74
CA ASP A 138 -19.11 17.01 0.93
C ASP A 138 -18.13 17.98 0.24
N GLY A 139 -17.12 17.46 -0.46
CA GLY A 139 -16.07 18.22 -1.13
C GLY A 139 -14.91 18.64 -0.22
N SER A 140 -14.94 18.30 1.07
CA SER A 140 -13.84 18.61 1.97
C SER A 140 -12.58 17.81 1.63
N ILE A 141 -11.43 18.47 1.66
CA ILE A 141 -10.14 17.81 1.43
C ILE A 141 -9.76 17.05 2.71
N VAL A 142 -9.58 15.73 2.60
CA VAL A 142 -9.17 14.85 3.69
C VAL A 142 -7.68 14.59 3.69
N TRP A 143 -7.07 14.47 2.50
CA TRP A 143 -5.64 14.23 2.35
C TRP A 143 -5.09 14.80 1.03
N SER A 144 -3.84 15.25 1.06
CA SER A 144 -3.06 15.72 -0.09
C SER A 144 -1.57 15.68 0.24
N PRO A 145 -0.66 15.48 -0.74
CA PRO A 145 0.78 15.63 -0.53
C PRO A 145 1.22 17.11 -0.39
N HIS A 146 0.31 18.08 -0.56
CA HIS A 146 0.58 19.53 -0.45
C HIS A 146 1.68 20.04 -1.40
N THR A 147 1.83 19.40 -2.56
CA THR A 147 2.75 19.78 -3.62
C THR A 147 2.15 19.46 -4.98
N ARG A 148 2.70 20.04 -6.04
CA ARG A 148 2.28 19.76 -7.43
C ARG A 148 2.94 18.47 -7.92
N VAL A 149 2.17 17.61 -8.58
CA VAL A 149 2.58 16.25 -8.93
C VAL A 149 2.17 15.91 -10.36
N ALA A 150 2.89 14.98 -10.98
CA ALA A 150 2.63 14.46 -12.32
C ALA A 150 1.93 13.10 -12.29
N GLY A 151 2.09 12.36 -11.19
CA GLY A 151 1.53 11.02 -11.07
C GLY A 151 1.78 10.33 -9.74
N LEU A 152 1.22 9.13 -9.67
CA LEU A 152 1.31 8.17 -8.58
C LEU A 152 1.89 6.87 -9.11
N ASN A 153 2.71 6.19 -8.33
CA ASN A 153 3.22 4.87 -8.66
C ASN A 153 3.25 3.98 -7.41
N LEU A 154 2.70 2.77 -7.47
CA LEU A 154 2.95 1.72 -6.49
C LEU A 154 4.12 0.88 -6.99
N THR A 155 5.28 1.04 -6.36
CA THR A 155 6.51 0.37 -6.80
C THR A 155 6.46 -1.14 -6.56
N ASP A 156 7.39 -1.87 -7.18
CA ASP A 156 7.59 -3.31 -6.94
C ASP A 156 7.98 -3.64 -5.48
N GLY A 157 8.44 -2.64 -4.73
CA GLY A 157 8.70 -2.72 -3.28
C GLY A 157 7.52 -2.26 -2.43
N ASP A 158 6.32 -2.15 -3.03
CA ASP A 158 5.05 -1.79 -2.40
C ASP A 158 5.03 -0.42 -1.71
N ASN A 159 5.89 0.48 -2.19
CA ASN A 159 5.91 1.88 -1.76
C ASN A 159 5.04 2.70 -2.71
N LEU A 160 4.06 3.42 -2.15
CA LEU A 160 3.30 4.42 -2.91
C LEU A 160 4.15 5.67 -3.03
N VAL A 161 4.64 5.96 -4.23
CA VAL A 161 5.41 7.16 -4.54
C VAL A 161 4.56 8.14 -5.35
N VAL A 162 4.70 9.42 -5.02
CA VAL A 162 4.13 10.53 -5.78
C VAL A 162 5.30 11.27 -6.41
N PHE A 163 5.25 11.49 -7.73
CA PHE A 163 6.35 12.08 -8.48
C PHE A 163 5.93 13.36 -9.21
N ASN A 164 6.88 14.26 -9.44
CA ASN A 164 6.66 15.50 -10.19
C ASN A 164 6.97 15.34 -11.69
N ASP A 165 6.85 16.43 -12.46
CA ASP A 165 7.07 16.43 -13.92
C ASP A 165 8.49 15.99 -14.33
N ASN A 166 9.47 16.10 -13.42
CA ASN A 166 10.85 15.66 -13.64
C ASN A 166 11.06 14.17 -13.27
N GLY A 167 10.01 13.47 -12.87
CA GLY A 167 10.09 12.09 -12.36
C GLY A 167 10.69 11.96 -10.97
N ALA A 168 10.94 13.07 -10.26
CA ALA A 168 11.49 13.02 -8.91
C ALA A 168 10.39 12.71 -7.89
N THR A 169 10.67 11.81 -6.95
CA THR A 169 9.80 11.53 -5.81
C THR A 169 9.68 12.78 -4.94
N VAL A 170 8.44 13.26 -4.77
CA VAL A 170 8.12 14.42 -3.92
C VAL A 170 7.37 14.04 -2.66
N TRP A 171 6.81 12.83 -2.61
CA TRP A 171 6.20 12.24 -1.43
C TRP A 171 6.21 10.71 -1.57
N GLN A 172 6.32 9.97 -0.47
CA GLN A 172 6.22 8.51 -0.47
C GLN A 172 5.64 7.95 0.83
N SER A 173 4.91 6.84 0.76
CA SER A 173 4.26 6.23 1.94
C SER A 173 5.27 5.74 2.97
N PHE A 174 6.46 5.31 2.53
CA PHE A 174 7.48 4.78 3.45
C PHE A 174 8.02 5.82 4.44
N ASP A 175 7.96 7.10 4.10
CA ASP A 175 8.35 8.20 5.00
C ASP A 175 7.25 8.51 6.04
N HIS A 176 6.03 8.02 5.80
CA HIS A 176 4.83 8.25 6.61
C HIS A 176 4.16 6.93 7.04
N PRO A 177 4.83 6.07 7.82
CA PRO A 177 4.26 4.79 8.24
C PRO A 177 3.04 4.98 9.17
N THR A 178 2.13 4.00 9.19
CA THR A 178 0.96 3.99 10.07
C THR A 178 1.19 3.12 11.30
N ASP A 179 0.86 1.84 11.23
CA ASP A 179 1.06 0.81 12.24
C ASP A 179 1.88 -0.37 11.69
N CYS A 180 2.28 -0.30 10.42
CA CYS A 180 3.02 -1.34 9.72
C CYS A 180 4.27 -0.82 9.03
N LEU A 181 5.21 -1.74 8.83
CA LEU A 181 6.39 -1.60 7.99
C LEU A 181 6.46 -2.74 6.99
N LEU A 182 6.79 -2.42 5.75
CA LEU A 182 7.00 -3.39 4.68
C LEU A 182 8.49 -3.75 4.53
N PRO A 183 8.82 -4.90 3.94
CA PRO A 183 10.21 -5.23 3.61
C PRO A 183 10.87 -4.12 2.79
N SER A 184 12.15 -3.86 3.07
CA SER A 184 12.95 -2.74 2.53
C SER A 184 12.57 -1.35 3.05
N GLN A 185 11.53 -1.22 3.89
CA GLN A 185 11.22 0.04 4.55
C GLN A 185 12.20 0.29 5.69
N LYS A 186 12.74 1.51 5.71
CA LYS A 186 13.56 2.04 6.80
C LYS A 186 12.65 2.71 7.82
N PHE A 187 12.95 2.51 9.09
CA PHE A 187 12.34 3.24 10.20
C PHE A 187 13.43 4.01 10.94
N THR A 188 13.30 5.33 10.86
CA THR A 188 14.35 6.30 11.16
C THR A 188 13.89 7.29 12.21
N VAL A 189 14.83 8.12 12.69
CA VAL A 189 14.58 9.15 13.70
C VAL A 189 13.42 10.06 13.29
N GLY A 190 12.47 10.23 14.21
CA GLY A 190 11.27 11.06 14.01
C GLY A 190 10.08 10.30 13.43
N GLN A 191 10.27 9.06 12.96
CA GLN A 191 9.16 8.20 12.57
C GLN A 191 8.54 7.49 13.79
N LYS A 192 7.25 7.18 13.65
CA LYS A 192 6.42 6.59 14.69
C LYS A 192 5.44 5.61 14.06
N LEU A 193 5.33 4.41 14.62
CA LEU A 193 4.20 3.52 14.40
C LEU A 193 3.18 3.76 15.51
N THR A 194 1.95 4.06 15.14
CA THR A 194 0.84 4.25 16.10
C THR A 194 -0.17 3.14 15.90
N ALA A 195 -0.43 2.36 16.94
CA ALA A 195 -1.33 1.23 16.84
C ALA A 195 -2.76 1.67 16.49
N SER A 196 -3.51 0.80 15.84
CA SER A 196 -4.96 1.00 15.66
C SER A 196 -5.69 0.83 16.99
N VAL A 197 -6.85 1.47 17.17
CA VAL A 197 -7.70 1.30 18.37
C VAL A 197 -8.19 -0.15 18.49
N SER A 198 -8.52 -0.80 17.37
CA SER A 198 -8.94 -2.21 17.35
C SER A 198 -8.74 -2.84 15.96
N PRO A 199 -8.98 -4.16 15.79
CA PRO A 199 -8.95 -4.81 14.48
C PRO A 199 -9.95 -4.27 13.44
N THR A 200 -10.95 -3.50 13.87
CA THR A 200 -12.00 -2.92 13.02
C THR A 200 -12.05 -1.40 13.08
N ASN A 201 -11.26 -0.77 13.95
CA ASN A 201 -11.12 0.68 14.05
C ASN A 201 -9.66 1.08 13.86
N TRP A 202 -9.35 1.55 12.65
CA TRP A 202 -7.99 1.93 12.24
C TRP A 202 -7.52 3.28 12.80
N SER A 203 -8.37 4.06 13.47
CA SER A 203 -7.93 5.31 14.09
C SER A 203 -6.77 5.07 15.05
N GLU A 204 -5.94 6.09 15.22
CA GLU A 204 -4.76 6.02 16.07
C GLU A 204 -5.15 5.87 17.55
N SER A 205 -4.56 4.86 18.19
CA SER A 205 -4.65 4.68 19.64
C SER A 205 -3.56 5.47 20.37
N SER A 206 -3.54 5.37 21.70
CA SER A 206 -2.48 5.95 22.52
C SER A 206 -1.18 5.14 22.50
N LEU A 207 -1.17 3.91 21.96
CA LEU A 207 0.01 3.06 21.91
C LEU A 207 0.86 3.39 20.70
N SER A 208 2.17 3.53 20.92
CA SER A 208 3.10 3.80 19.83
C SER A 208 4.49 3.25 20.03
N LEU A 209 5.16 2.95 18.91
CA LEU A 209 6.58 2.64 18.80
C LEU A 209 7.27 3.79 18.04
N SER A 210 8.31 4.38 18.61
CA SER A 210 9.01 5.53 18.01
C SER A 210 10.51 5.34 18.04
N VAL A 211 11.20 5.88 17.02
CA VAL A 211 12.67 5.94 16.99
C VAL A 211 13.14 7.36 17.23
N THR A 212 14.06 7.47 18.18
CA THR A 212 14.87 8.66 18.47
C THR A 212 16.31 8.41 18.03
N ASP A 213 17.18 9.42 18.13
CA ASP A 213 18.59 9.30 17.81
C ASP A 213 19.29 8.16 18.57
N ARG A 214 18.80 7.81 19.77
CA ARG A 214 19.45 6.83 20.65
C ARG A 214 18.56 5.70 21.16
N ARG A 215 17.24 5.81 21.00
CA ARG A 215 16.29 4.88 21.62
C ARG A 215 15.16 4.52 20.67
N LEU A 216 14.81 3.23 20.65
CA LEU A 216 13.53 2.70 20.18
C LEU A 216 12.62 2.57 21.41
N ILE A 217 11.49 3.26 21.41
CA ILE A 217 10.62 3.38 22.59
C ILE A 217 9.21 2.95 22.22
N ALA A 218 8.66 1.99 22.96
CA ALA A 218 7.22 1.71 22.97
C ALA A 218 6.57 2.33 24.21
N SER A 219 5.49 3.08 23.98
CA SER A 219 4.85 3.88 25.02
C SER A 219 3.34 3.92 24.88
N ALA A 220 2.65 4.17 26.00
CA ALA A 220 1.23 4.48 26.08
C ALA A 220 1.03 5.98 26.39
N GLY A 221 0.31 6.67 25.51
CA GLY A 221 -0.06 8.08 25.62
C GLY A 221 -0.81 8.35 26.91
N SER A 222 -0.15 9.05 27.83
CA SER A 222 -0.62 9.46 29.14
C SER A 222 0.21 10.66 29.62
N ASN A 223 -0.18 11.28 30.74
CA ASN A 223 0.58 12.38 31.33
C ASN A 223 0.93 12.04 32.79
N PRO A 224 2.19 11.67 33.11
CA PRO A 224 3.36 11.59 32.22
C PRO A 224 3.30 10.40 31.25
N LEU A 225 4.08 10.45 30.16
CA LEU A 225 4.15 9.39 29.16
C LEU A 225 4.61 8.06 29.79
N GLN A 226 3.86 6.98 29.59
CA GLN A 226 4.18 5.66 30.12
C GLN A 226 4.99 4.86 29.10
N VAL A 227 6.30 4.76 29.33
CA VAL A 227 7.20 3.89 28.56
C VAL A 227 7.15 2.48 29.16
N TYR A 228 6.90 1.47 28.34
CA TYR A 228 6.87 0.07 28.78
C TYR A 228 7.88 -0.81 28.04
N PHE A 229 8.49 -0.31 26.97
CA PHE A 229 9.62 -0.95 26.30
C PHE A 229 10.60 0.12 25.82
N GLU A 230 11.89 -0.14 26.00
CA GLU A 230 12.96 0.72 25.56
C GLU A 230 14.16 -0.12 25.13
N PHE A 231 14.71 0.20 23.96
CA PHE A 231 15.95 -0.34 23.45
C PHE A 231 16.88 0.81 23.07
N ALA A 232 18.08 0.86 23.65
CA ALA A 232 19.04 1.94 23.41
C ALA A 232 20.19 1.49 22.50
N ALA A 233 20.50 2.27 21.48
CA ALA A 233 21.70 2.13 20.65
C ALA A 233 22.10 3.49 20.05
N GLU A 234 23.33 3.65 19.54
CA GLU A 234 23.76 4.93 18.96
C GLU A 234 23.33 5.07 17.50
N GLN A 235 22.64 6.18 17.16
CA GLN A 235 22.16 6.50 15.80
C GLN A 235 21.27 5.41 15.19
N LEU A 236 20.14 5.15 15.85
CA LEU A 236 19.21 4.09 15.47
C LEU A 236 18.53 4.35 14.12
N GLU A 237 18.87 3.50 13.16
CA GLU A 237 18.06 3.22 11.97
C GLU A 237 17.78 1.71 11.96
N PHE A 238 16.51 1.33 11.81
CA PHE A 238 16.18 -0.07 11.56
C PHE A 238 15.60 -0.28 10.17
N THR A 239 16.05 -1.33 9.49
CA THR A 239 15.51 -1.74 8.19
C THR A 239 14.89 -3.12 8.35
N PHE A 240 13.61 -3.24 8.02
CA PHE A 240 12.94 -4.52 7.98
C PHE A 240 13.22 -5.18 6.62
N LEU A 241 13.85 -6.35 6.60
CA LEU A 241 14.11 -7.14 5.40
C LEU A 241 13.46 -8.52 5.52
N ASN A 242 13.23 -9.16 4.38
CA ASN A 242 12.80 -10.54 4.38
C ASN A 242 13.85 -11.43 5.07
N GLY A 243 13.47 -12.08 6.17
CA GLY A 243 14.35 -12.94 6.96
C GLY A 243 15.22 -12.23 8.00
N SER A 244 15.22 -10.89 8.07
CA SER A 244 15.97 -10.18 9.12
C SER A 244 15.57 -8.73 9.36
N ILE A 245 15.79 -8.27 10.59
CA ILE A 245 15.77 -6.85 10.96
C ILE A 245 17.22 -6.40 11.14
N HIS A 246 17.61 -5.36 10.42
CA HIS A 246 18.94 -4.78 10.49
C HIS A 246 18.88 -3.50 11.32
N PHE A 247 19.67 -3.45 12.39
CA PHE A 247 19.92 -2.23 13.15
C PHE A 247 21.29 -1.70 12.73
N LEU A 248 21.29 -0.47 12.21
CA LEU A 248 22.52 0.25 11.95
C LEU A 248 22.86 1.05 13.20
N SER A 249 24.06 0.79 13.75
CA SER A 249 24.69 1.59 14.81
C SER A 249 26.08 1.97 14.33
N ARG A 250 26.37 3.28 14.26
CA ARG A 250 27.63 3.80 13.71
C ARG A 250 28.73 3.95 14.78
N ALA A 251 28.70 3.11 15.82
CA ALA A 251 29.69 3.13 16.89
C ALA A 251 30.94 2.31 16.51
N SER A 252 31.98 3.03 16.10
CA SER A 252 33.39 2.61 15.91
C SER A 252 33.73 1.82 14.63
N VAL A 253 35.04 1.72 14.37
CA VAL A 253 35.74 1.43 13.10
C VAL A 253 35.34 0.12 12.40
N ASP A 254 34.55 -0.72 13.06
CA ASP A 254 33.79 -1.81 12.47
C ASP A 254 32.30 -1.55 12.73
N SER A 255 31.56 -1.15 11.69
CA SER A 255 30.10 -0.96 11.78
C SER A 255 29.41 -2.26 12.19
N ASN A 256 29.18 -2.44 13.50
CA ASN A 256 28.48 -3.59 14.04
C ASN A 256 27.00 -3.52 13.62
N HIS A 257 26.68 -4.16 12.50
CA HIS A 257 25.32 -4.38 12.04
C HIS A 257 24.68 -5.42 12.97
N GLN A 258 23.89 -4.97 13.95
CA GLN A 258 23.13 -5.90 14.75
C GLN A 258 21.97 -6.43 13.90
N LYS A 259 21.96 -7.75 13.69
CA LYS A 259 20.97 -8.43 12.86
C LYS A 259 20.13 -9.32 13.73
N ILE A 260 18.82 -9.08 13.75
CA ILE A 260 17.85 -10.00 14.34
C ILE A 260 17.30 -10.87 13.21
N HIS A 261 17.44 -12.19 13.35
CA HIS A 261 16.84 -13.13 12.41
C HIS A 261 15.33 -13.19 12.62
N VAL A 262 14.58 -13.08 11.53
CA VAL A 262 13.14 -13.28 11.53
C VAL A 262 12.79 -14.34 10.48
N PRO A 263 11.60 -14.98 10.53
CA PRO A 263 11.22 -15.96 9.53
C PRO A 263 11.21 -15.33 8.13
N ALA A 264 11.99 -15.90 7.21
CA ALA A 264 11.89 -15.53 5.81
C ALA A 264 10.57 -16.06 5.23
N SER A 265 10.00 -15.34 4.27
CA SER A 265 8.83 -15.78 3.52
C SER A 265 9.09 -15.75 2.02
N SER A 266 8.42 -16.66 1.31
CA SER A 266 8.29 -16.64 -0.15
C SER A 266 7.05 -15.87 -0.61
N SER A 267 6.37 -15.18 0.29
CA SER A 267 5.12 -14.44 0.09
C SER A 267 5.24 -13.06 0.72
N VAL A 268 4.19 -12.25 0.61
CA VAL A 268 4.13 -10.92 1.20
C VAL A 268 4.16 -10.98 2.73
N GLN A 269 4.95 -10.09 3.32
CA GLN A 269 5.10 -9.92 4.77
C GLN A 269 4.94 -8.46 5.17
N CYS A 270 4.51 -8.23 6.41
CA CYS A 270 4.62 -6.92 7.05
C CYS A 270 4.94 -7.07 8.53
N MET A 271 5.62 -6.09 9.10
CA MET A 271 5.81 -5.97 10.53
C MET A 271 4.80 -4.96 11.07
N ARG A 272 3.93 -5.35 12.00
CA ARG A 272 2.87 -4.50 12.55
C ARG A 272 3.04 -4.30 14.04
N PHE A 273 2.88 -3.06 14.47
CA PHE A 273 2.69 -2.69 15.86
C PHE A 273 1.19 -2.76 16.19
N GLY A 274 0.80 -3.81 16.90
CA GLY A 274 -0.60 -4.20 17.12
C GLY A 274 -1.36 -3.27 18.05
N PHE A 275 -2.70 -3.36 18.00
CA PHE A 275 -3.63 -2.65 18.90
C PHE A 275 -3.42 -2.96 20.39
N ASP A 276 -2.67 -4.01 20.69
CA ASP A 276 -2.29 -4.46 22.03
C ASP A 276 -0.86 -4.04 22.43
N GLY A 277 -0.17 -3.25 21.59
CA GLY A 277 1.17 -2.72 21.90
C GLY A 277 2.32 -3.67 21.59
N HIS A 278 2.06 -4.79 20.92
CA HIS A 278 3.10 -5.75 20.55
C HIS A 278 3.49 -5.66 19.08
N LEU A 279 4.80 -5.73 18.81
CA LEU A 279 5.34 -5.78 17.46
C LEU A 279 5.36 -7.22 16.96
N ARG A 280 4.74 -7.47 15.80
CA ARG A 280 4.59 -8.81 15.22
C ARG A 280 4.89 -8.79 13.74
N ILE A 281 5.42 -9.89 13.23
CA ILE A 281 5.58 -10.08 11.78
C ILE A 281 4.43 -10.95 11.30
N TYR A 282 3.71 -10.45 10.31
CA TYR A 282 2.61 -11.12 9.63
C TYR A 282 3.10 -11.60 8.26
N GLU A 283 2.74 -12.82 7.93
CA GLU A 283 3.01 -13.44 6.64
C GLU A 283 1.70 -13.92 6.00
N TRP A 284 1.52 -13.65 4.71
CA TRP A 284 0.44 -14.24 3.94
C TRP A 284 0.80 -15.65 3.48
N ARG A 285 0.10 -16.67 3.98
CA ARG A 285 0.32 -18.07 3.54
C ARG A 285 -0.94 -18.68 2.96
N LYS A 286 -0.82 -19.28 1.78
CA LYS A 286 -1.85 -20.15 1.22
C LYS A 286 -1.83 -21.51 1.93
N VAL A 287 -2.88 -21.83 2.67
CA VAL A 287 -3.06 -23.11 3.39
C VAL A 287 -4.29 -23.81 2.82
N GLY A 288 -4.07 -24.69 1.83
CA GLY A 288 -5.16 -25.30 1.07
C GLY A 288 -5.84 -24.29 0.15
N ARG A 289 -7.18 -24.11 0.27
CA ARG A 289 -7.96 -23.10 -0.45
C ARG A 289 -8.14 -21.78 0.31
N SER A 290 -7.65 -21.71 1.55
CA SER A 290 -7.75 -20.54 2.42
C SER A 290 -6.36 -19.94 2.58
N CYS A 291 -6.25 -18.64 2.44
CA CYS A 291 -5.04 -17.93 2.82
C CYS A 291 -5.17 -17.54 4.28
N ARG A 292 -4.08 -17.54 5.06
CA ARG A 292 -4.09 -17.11 6.46
C ARG A 292 -2.90 -16.27 6.83
N TYR A 293 -3.12 -15.36 7.77
CA TYR A 293 -2.04 -14.68 8.47
C TYR A 293 -1.46 -15.59 9.54
N ILE A 294 -0.16 -15.82 9.47
CA ILE A 294 0.59 -16.34 10.60
C ILE A 294 1.37 -15.17 11.17
N HIS A 295 1.25 -14.96 12.47
CA HIS A 295 2.06 -13.98 13.17
C HIS A 295 3.03 -14.65 14.13
N ARG A 296 4.16 -13.99 14.37
CA ARG A 296 5.06 -14.28 15.48
C ARG A 296 5.40 -12.98 16.18
N ASP A 297 5.52 -13.05 17.50
CA ASP A 297 6.03 -11.94 18.28
C ASP A 297 7.49 -11.69 17.91
N VAL A 298 7.84 -10.42 17.71
CA VAL A 298 9.24 -10.02 17.59
C VAL A 298 9.75 -9.91 19.03
N SER A 299 10.42 -10.95 19.50
CA SER A 299 11.17 -10.87 20.76
C SER A 299 12.35 -9.92 20.54
N VAL A 300 12.19 -8.67 20.95
CA VAL A 300 13.30 -7.70 21.07
C VAL A 300 13.75 -7.66 22.52
#